data_AF-A0A8D1BW58-F1
#
_entry.id   AF-A0A8D1BW58-F1
#
_cell.length_a   1.000
_cell.length_b   1.000
_cell.length_c   1.000
_cell.angle_alpha   90.00
_cell.angle_beta   90.00
_cell.angle_gamma   90.00
#
_symmetry.space_group_name_H-M   'P 1'
#
loop_
_entity.id
_entity.type
_entity.pdbx_description
1 polymer ?
#
loop_
_entity_poly.entity_id
_entity_poly.type
_entity_poly.pdbx_seq_one_letter_code
_entity_poly.pdbx_strand_id
1 'polypeptide(L)'
;SCWLSFLSRNSVCSGKGEDWDCLCGKNKTQKSVLYKKAPAILQKHQKCPFPGNISIQGWILSDVATKVKMQRTIGICQDDVHYIQKYNCFRKHHENMTMPLPHFRDVQISDMVTVGECQALSKTVHFHVFKLKAAGTKEQFQKF
;
A
#
# COMPACT_ATOMS: atom_id res chain seq x y z
N SER A 1 -14.98 31.55 29.13
CA SER A 1 -15.97 30.66 29.78
C SER A 1 -16.94 30.20 28.70
N CYS A 2 -16.67 29.10 27.98
CA CYS A 2 -17.06 27.74 28.35
C CYS A 2 -18.56 27.70 28.71
N TRP A 3 -19.44 27.07 27.93
CA TRP A 3 -19.62 25.61 28.00
C TRP A 3 -20.26 24.99 26.74
N LEU A 4 -19.87 23.74 26.53
CA LEU A 4 -20.36 22.69 25.61
C LEU A 4 -21.88 22.46 25.63
N SER A 5 -22.41 22.00 24.49
CA SER A 5 -23.15 20.71 24.29
C SER A 5 -23.49 20.59 22.80
N PHE A 6 -22.87 19.71 22.00
CA PHE A 6 -22.95 18.25 21.92
C PHE A 6 -24.24 17.72 21.24
N LEU A 7 -24.01 17.04 20.09
CA LEU A 7 -24.86 16.12 19.31
C LEU A 7 -26.08 16.65 18.54
N SER A 8 -25.98 16.62 17.21
CA SER A 8 -26.61 15.54 16.42
C SER A 8 -26.52 15.87 14.93
N ARG A 9 -25.60 15.21 14.20
CA ARG A 9 -25.79 14.94 12.77
C ARG A 9 -25.38 13.50 12.51
N ASN A 10 -26.22 12.59 12.99
CA ASN A 10 -26.31 11.28 12.37
C ASN A 10 -26.93 11.46 10.98
N SER A 11 -26.10 11.58 9.94
CA SER A 11 -26.53 11.17 8.60
C SER A 11 -26.15 9.70 8.45
N VAL A 12 -27.13 8.84 8.74
CA VAL A 12 -27.09 7.43 8.35
C VAL A 12 -27.21 7.39 6.82
N CYS A 13 -26.14 6.97 6.15
CA CYS A 13 -26.18 6.68 4.72
C CYS A 13 -26.07 5.16 4.52
N SER A 14 -27.21 4.52 4.38
CA SER A 14 -27.35 3.17 3.83
C SER A 14 -27.56 3.29 2.32
N GLY A 15 -26.65 2.71 1.54
CA GLY A 15 -26.75 2.63 0.08
C GLY A 15 -26.11 1.34 -0.44
N LYS A 16 -26.92 0.50 -1.08
CA LYS A 16 -26.50 -0.61 -1.94
C LYS A 16 -26.21 -0.04 -3.33
N GLY A 17 -25.21 -0.59 -4.03
CA GLY A 17 -24.98 -0.30 -5.46
C GLY A 17 -23.83 0.66 -5.73
N GLU A 18 -22.77 0.09 -6.28
CA GLU A 18 -21.95 0.51 -7.43
C GLU A 18 -21.90 2.01 -7.79
N ASP A 19 -20.66 2.52 -7.86
CA ASP A 19 -20.21 3.86 -8.26
C ASP A 19 -20.68 5.08 -7.43
N TRP A 20 -19.72 5.67 -6.71
CA TRP A 20 -19.78 7.03 -6.18
C TRP A 20 -18.47 7.76 -6.47
N ASP A 21 -18.48 8.57 -7.51
CA ASP A 21 -17.70 9.81 -7.49
C ASP A 21 -18.46 10.84 -6.64
N CYS A 22 -17.77 11.51 -5.71
CA CYS A 22 -18.27 12.74 -5.11
C CYS A 22 -17.12 13.71 -4.87
N LEU A 23 -17.15 14.80 -5.63
CA LEU A 23 -16.32 15.99 -5.46
C LEU A 23 -16.90 16.86 -4.33
N CYS A 24 -16.18 17.03 -3.22
CA CYS A 24 -16.32 18.21 -2.35
C CYS A 24 -15.11 18.37 -1.42
N GLY A 25 -14.48 19.56 -1.43
CA GLY A 25 -13.64 20.08 -0.34
C GLY A 25 -12.13 19.90 -0.48
N LYS A 26 -11.47 20.74 -1.30
CA LYS A 26 -10.01 20.82 -1.39
C LYS A 26 -9.39 21.33 -0.09
N ASN A 27 -8.82 20.43 0.71
CA ASN A 27 -7.60 20.70 1.48
C ASN A 27 -6.47 19.92 0.80
N LYS A 28 -5.51 20.62 0.21
CA LYS A 28 -4.27 20.02 -0.29
C LYS A 28 -3.63 19.25 0.88
N THR A 29 -3.26 18.00 0.65
CA THR A 29 -2.66 17.03 1.62
C THR A 29 -3.61 16.08 2.36
N GLN A 30 -4.64 15.55 1.70
CA GLN A 30 -5.06 14.17 1.96
C GLN A 30 -5.30 13.47 0.61
N LYS A 31 -4.30 12.77 0.08
CA LYS A 31 -4.56 11.77 -0.96
C LYS A 31 -5.32 10.64 -0.25
N SER A 32 -6.63 10.60 -0.46
CA SER A 32 -7.49 9.51 -0.03
C SER A 32 -6.93 8.19 -0.56
N VAL A 33 -6.43 7.36 0.35
CA VAL A 33 -6.01 5.99 0.01
C VAL A 33 -7.28 5.23 -0.29
N LEU A 34 -7.58 4.99 -1.56
CA LEU A 34 -8.76 4.25 -2.00
C LEU A 34 -8.68 2.80 -1.48
N TYR A 35 -9.42 2.50 -0.42
CA TYR A 35 -9.53 1.17 0.16
C TYR A 35 -10.50 0.31 -0.65
N LYS A 36 -9.97 -0.65 -1.43
CA LYS A 36 -10.81 -1.74 -1.97
C LYS A 36 -11.22 -2.63 -0.79
N LYS A 37 -12.53 -2.73 -0.53
CA LYS A 37 -13.12 -3.56 0.53
C LYS A 37 -12.65 -5.02 0.39
N ALA A 38 -12.16 -5.60 1.49
CA ALA A 38 -11.71 -7.00 1.50
C ALA A 38 -12.90 -7.97 1.40
N PRO A 39 -12.74 -9.12 0.72
CA PRO A 39 -13.76 -10.17 0.72
C PRO A 39 -13.93 -10.74 2.14
N ALA A 40 -15.18 -11.01 2.54
CA ALA A 40 -15.58 -11.27 3.93
C ALA A 40 -15.06 -12.59 4.54
N ILE A 41 -14.31 -13.41 3.80
CA ILE A 41 -14.16 -14.86 4.06
C ILE A 41 -12.85 -15.23 4.80
N LEU A 42 -11.96 -14.29 5.12
CA LEU A 42 -10.68 -14.59 5.79
C LEU A 42 -10.38 -13.58 6.91
N GLN A 43 -11.00 -13.81 8.07
CA GLN A 43 -11.02 -12.85 9.18
C GLN A 43 -9.95 -13.03 10.26
N LYS A 44 -8.99 -13.94 10.15
CA LYS A 44 -8.08 -14.19 11.30
C LYS A 44 -6.60 -14.24 10.95
N HIS A 45 -6.05 -13.12 10.49
CA HIS A 45 -4.60 -12.88 10.52
C HIS A 45 -4.27 -11.51 11.11
N GLN A 46 -3.58 -11.52 12.26
CA GLN A 46 -3.23 -10.34 13.05
C GLN A 46 -2.43 -9.28 12.28
N LYS A 47 -1.67 -9.72 11.26
CA LYS A 47 -0.75 -8.85 10.50
C LYS A 47 -1.40 -8.14 9.31
N CYS A 48 -2.68 -8.37 9.01
CA CYS A 48 -3.33 -7.76 7.84
C CYS A 48 -3.86 -6.34 8.14
N PRO A 49 -3.71 -5.36 7.23
CA PRO A 49 -4.15 -3.97 7.45
C PRO A 49 -5.66 -3.77 7.27
N PHE A 50 -6.37 -4.70 6.63
CA PHE A 50 -7.81 -4.57 6.37
C PHE A 50 -8.67 -5.12 7.52
N PRO A 51 -8.61 -6.43 7.87
CA PRO A 51 -9.34 -6.96 9.03
C PRO A 51 -8.56 -6.84 10.36
N GLY A 52 -7.30 -6.38 10.35
CA GLY A 52 -6.46 -6.30 11.55
C GLY A 52 -6.27 -4.89 12.09
N ASN A 53 -5.53 -4.77 13.20
CA ASN A 53 -5.32 -3.53 13.95
C ASN A 53 -4.02 -2.78 13.54
N ILE A 54 -3.65 -2.83 12.26
CA ILE A 54 -2.42 -2.18 11.79
C ILE A 54 -2.82 -0.93 11.03
N SER A 55 -2.44 0.23 11.56
CA SER A 55 -2.59 1.50 10.87
C SER A 55 -1.40 1.74 9.94
N ILE A 56 -1.73 2.24 8.75
CA ILE A 56 -0.75 2.75 7.79
C ILE A 56 -0.59 4.24 8.08
N GLN A 57 0.63 4.67 8.37
CA GLN A 57 0.95 6.06 8.73
C GLN A 57 2.26 6.45 8.07
N GLY A 58 2.41 7.71 7.67
CA GLY A 58 3.68 8.20 7.11
C GLY A 58 3.82 7.92 5.62
N TRP A 59 4.94 7.32 5.23
CA TRP A 59 5.36 7.25 3.83
C TRP A 59 4.67 6.14 3.05
N ILE A 60 4.47 6.39 1.75
CA ILE A 60 3.90 5.44 0.80
C ILE A 60 4.89 5.29 -0.36
N LEU A 61 5.37 4.07 -0.57
CA LEU A 61 6.33 3.72 -1.62
C LEU A 61 5.63 2.83 -2.65
N SER A 62 5.98 2.99 -3.93
CA SER A 62 5.51 2.11 -5.00
C SER A 62 6.70 1.59 -5.77
N ASP A 63 6.85 0.27 -5.81
CA ASP A 63 7.99 -0.34 -6.49
C ASP A 63 7.66 -1.78 -6.91
N VAL A 64 8.57 -2.39 -7.66
CA VAL A 64 8.42 -3.71 -8.26
C VAL A 64 8.77 -4.80 -7.25
N ALA A 65 7.98 -5.87 -7.23
CA ALA A 65 8.30 -7.06 -6.44
C ALA A 65 9.47 -7.84 -7.06
N THR A 66 10.59 -7.91 -6.34
CA THR A 66 11.79 -8.65 -6.79
C THR A 66 11.80 -10.09 -6.30
N LYS A 67 11.50 -10.33 -5.01
CA LYS A 67 11.65 -11.64 -4.37
C LYS A 67 10.34 -12.09 -3.72
N VAL A 68 9.81 -13.22 -4.15
CA VAL A 68 8.64 -13.89 -3.53
C VAL A 68 9.04 -15.32 -3.13
N LYS A 69 10.03 -15.44 -2.23
CA LYS A 69 10.58 -16.74 -1.81
C LYS A 69 10.06 -17.22 -0.45
N MET A 70 9.63 -16.27 0.40
CA MET A 70 9.22 -16.55 1.77
C MET A 70 7.70 -16.61 1.86
N GLN A 71 7.17 -17.40 2.79
CA GLN A 71 5.73 -17.47 3.00
C GLN A 71 5.18 -16.09 3.38
N ARG A 72 4.22 -15.62 2.57
CA ARG A 72 3.43 -14.39 2.82
C ARG A 72 4.28 -13.13 3.01
N THR A 73 5.48 -13.09 2.46
CA THR A 73 6.37 -11.93 2.57
C THR A 73 7.08 -11.71 1.23
N ILE A 74 7.18 -10.46 0.81
CA ILE A 74 7.83 -10.03 -0.43
C ILE A 74 9.08 -9.22 -0.08
N GLY A 75 10.13 -9.41 -0.87
CA GLY A 75 11.27 -8.49 -0.95
C GLY A 75 11.12 -7.52 -2.12
N ILE A 76 11.19 -6.23 -1.82
CA ILE A 76 11.29 -5.12 -2.78
C ILE A 76 12.75 -4.64 -2.79
N CYS A 77 13.23 -4.23 -3.95
CA CYS A 77 14.55 -3.62 -4.11
C CYS A 77 14.38 -2.21 -4.64
N GLN A 78 14.55 -1.21 -3.78
CA GLN A 78 14.45 0.18 -4.18
C GLN A 78 15.80 0.66 -4.70
N ASP A 79 15.84 1.04 -5.97
CA ASP A 79 17.03 1.56 -6.64
C ASP A 79 17.06 3.09 -6.56
N ASP A 80 18.05 3.63 -5.83
CA ASP A 80 18.26 5.06 -5.68
C ASP A 80 19.61 5.47 -6.27
N VAL A 81 19.67 6.66 -6.86
CA VAL A 81 20.90 7.20 -7.46
C VAL A 81 21.45 8.29 -6.56
N HIS A 82 22.56 8.00 -5.87
CA HIS A 82 23.22 8.92 -4.96
C HIS A 82 24.28 9.75 -5.69
N TYR A 83 24.21 11.07 -5.58
CA TYR A 83 25.20 11.98 -6.16
C TYR A 83 26.44 12.14 -5.25
N ILE A 84 27.63 11.95 -5.81
CA ILE A 84 28.91 12.13 -5.09
C ILE A 84 29.51 13.47 -5.50
N GLN A 85 29.43 14.46 -4.61
CA GLN A 85 29.89 15.83 -4.85
C GLN A 85 31.38 15.93 -5.19
N LYS A 86 32.23 15.11 -4.57
CA LYS A 86 33.69 15.17 -4.78
C LYS A 86 34.09 14.85 -6.24
N TYR A 87 33.35 13.97 -6.91
CA TYR A 87 33.69 13.48 -8.25
C TYR A 87 32.66 13.89 -9.32
N ASN A 88 31.67 14.71 -8.95
CA ASN A 88 30.54 15.09 -9.80
C ASN A 88 29.91 13.91 -10.57
N CYS A 89 29.80 12.76 -9.91
CA CYS A 89 29.30 11.52 -10.52
C CYS A 89 28.16 10.91 -9.69
N PHE A 90 27.35 10.09 -10.34
CA PHE A 90 26.23 9.39 -9.73
C PHE A 90 26.58 7.93 -9.43
N ARG A 91 26.33 7.48 -8.21
CA ARG A 91 26.45 6.08 -7.80
C ARG A 91 25.06 5.47 -7.61
N LYS A 92 24.85 4.29 -8.18
CA LYS A 92 23.62 3.51 -7.94
C LYS A 92 23.70 2.81 -6.58
N HIS A 93 22.66 2.92 -5.78
CA HIS A 93 22.44 2.24 -4.52
C HIS A 93 21.17 1.39 -4.62
N HIS A 94 21.10 0.30 -3.87
CA HIS A 94 19.89 -0.51 -3.78
C HIS A 94 19.60 -0.84 -2.32
N GLU A 95 18.37 -0.60 -1.90
CA GLU A 95 17.88 -0.94 -0.56
C GLU A 95 16.90 -2.10 -0.65
N ASN A 96 17.20 -3.16 0.09
CA ASN A 96 16.32 -4.32 0.16
C ASN A 96 15.35 -4.15 1.32
N MET A 97 14.06 -4.12 1.02
CA MET A 97 13.01 -4.05 2.03
C MET A 97 12.14 -5.29 2.00
N THR A 98 11.73 -5.75 3.18
CA THR A 98 10.94 -6.98 3.34
C THR A 98 9.58 -6.64 3.93
N MET A 99 8.51 -6.98 3.21
CA MET A 99 7.15 -6.56 3.53
C MET A 99 6.18 -7.76 3.55
N PRO A 100 5.32 -7.89 4.55
CA PRO A 100 4.29 -8.92 4.62
C PRO A 100 3.18 -8.64 3.62
N LEU A 101 2.65 -9.73 3.08
CA LEU A 101 1.49 -9.76 2.22
C LEU A 101 0.21 -9.95 3.03
N PRO A 102 -0.89 -9.27 2.65
CA PRO A 102 -2.20 -9.62 3.14
C PRO A 102 -2.62 -10.99 2.57
N HIS A 103 -3.32 -11.77 3.40
CA HIS A 103 -3.62 -13.19 3.13
C HIS A 103 -4.36 -13.51 1.84
N PHE A 104 -5.12 -12.55 1.32
CA PHE A 104 -6.03 -12.75 0.21
C PHE A 104 -5.43 -12.28 -1.12
N ARG A 105 -4.16 -11.88 -1.15
CA ARG A 105 -3.50 -11.42 -2.37
C ARG A 105 -2.26 -12.23 -2.67
N ASP A 106 -2.27 -12.83 -3.86
CA ASP A 106 -1.10 -13.46 -4.45
C ASP A 106 -0.35 -12.44 -5.31
N VAL A 107 0.98 -12.50 -5.26
CA VAL A 107 1.88 -11.61 -5.99
C VAL A 107 2.86 -12.44 -6.79
N GLN A 108 3.05 -12.03 -8.04
CA GLN A 108 4.10 -12.56 -8.89
C GLN A 108 5.31 -11.62 -8.91
N ILE A 109 6.45 -12.18 -9.30
CA ILE A 109 7.65 -11.37 -9.55
C ILE A 109 7.30 -10.38 -10.66
N SER A 110 7.81 -9.15 -10.56
CA SER A 110 7.57 -8.02 -11.47
C SER A 110 6.25 -7.25 -11.30
N ASP A 111 5.38 -7.62 -10.36
CA ASP A 111 4.19 -6.82 -10.06
C ASP A 111 4.55 -5.48 -9.42
N MET A 112 3.78 -4.43 -9.73
CA MET A 112 3.93 -3.13 -9.10
C MET A 112 3.15 -3.10 -7.78
N VAL A 113 3.90 -3.05 -6.69
CA VAL A 113 3.40 -3.11 -5.31
C VAL A 113 3.44 -1.71 -4.70
N THR A 114 2.32 -1.27 -4.13
CA THR A 114 2.30 -0.08 -3.28
C THR A 114 2.27 -0.49 -1.82
N VAL A 115 3.28 -0.03 -1.09
CA VAL A 115 3.50 -0.27 0.33
C VAL A 115 3.32 1.03 1.12
N GLY A 116 2.85 0.90 2.34
CA GLY A 116 2.74 2.00 3.29
C GLY A 116 3.47 1.67 4.58
N GLU A 117 4.08 2.68 5.19
CA GLU A 117 4.74 2.58 6.48
C GLU A 117 3.73 2.27 7.60
N CYS A 118 4.16 1.46 8.57
CA CYS A 118 3.35 0.96 9.68
C CYS A 118 4.18 0.92 10.96
N GLN A 119 3.51 0.63 12.09
CA GLN A 119 4.21 0.19 13.29
C GLN A 119 5.07 -1.06 13.01
N ALA A 120 6.18 -1.21 13.72
CA ALA A 120 7.05 -2.38 13.58
C ALA A 120 6.29 -3.68 13.83
N LEU A 121 6.24 -4.57 12.82
CA LEU A 121 5.59 -5.89 12.92
C LEU A 121 6.58 -7.01 13.25
N SER A 122 7.86 -6.79 12.94
CA SER A 122 8.99 -7.63 13.27
C SER A 122 10.27 -6.79 13.25
N LYS A 123 11.43 -7.43 13.46
CA LYS A 123 12.74 -6.75 13.42
C LYS A 123 13.03 -6.04 12.09
N THR A 124 12.52 -6.55 10.98
CA THR A 124 12.84 -6.05 9.63
C THR A 124 11.63 -5.44 8.94
N VAL A 125 10.43 -5.76 9.42
CA VAL A 125 9.18 -5.37 8.77
C VAL A 125 8.63 -4.10 9.42
N HIS A 126 8.72 -3.01 8.69
CA HIS A 126 8.17 -1.70 9.06
C HIS A 126 7.15 -1.16 8.06
N PHE A 127 6.94 -1.82 6.91
CA PHE A 127 5.91 -1.42 5.96
C PHE A 127 5.00 -2.60 5.63
N HIS A 128 3.79 -2.29 5.15
CA HIS A 128 2.81 -3.26 4.72
C HIS A 128 2.30 -2.97 3.30
N VAL A 129 2.05 -4.03 2.53
CA VAL A 129 1.44 -3.93 1.21
C VAL A 129 -0.05 -3.57 1.32
N PHE A 130 -0.52 -2.55 0.59
CA PHE A 130 -1.94 -2.21 0.55
C PHE A 130 -2.56 -2.35 -0.85
N LYS A 131 -1.80 -2.05 -1.91
CA LYS A 131 -2.29 -2.10 -3.29
C LYS A 131 -1.30 -2.86 -4.15
N LEU A 132 -1.87 -3.72 -4.99
CA LEU A 132 -1.15 -4.41 -6.05
C LEU A 132 -1.71 -3.93 -7.37
N LYS A 133 -0.81 -3.68 -8.31
CA LYS A 133 -1.13 -3.53 -9.73
C LYS A 133 -0.36 -4.64 -10.44
N ALA A 134 -1.11 -5.53 -11.08
CA ALA A 134 -0.49 -6.53 -11.95
C ALA A 134 0.33 -5.80 -13.02
N ALA A 135 1.54 -6.29 -13.28
CA ALA A 135 2.29 -5.81 -14.42
C ALA A 135 1.46 -6.05 -15.68
N GLY A 136 1.34 -5.03 -16.54
CA GLY A 136 0.71 -5.20 -17.85
C GLY A 136 1.42 -6.33 -18.57
N THR A 137 0.69 -7.39 -18.90
CA THR A 137 1.22 -8.48 -19.71
C THR A 137 1.68 -7.84 -21.02
N LYS A 138 2.95 -7.98 -21.38
CA LYS A 138 3.38 -7.62 -22.73
C LYS A 138 2.53 -8.48 -23.65
N GLU A 139 1.56 -7.87 -24.34
CA GLU A 139 0.76 -8.58 -25.31
C GLU A 139 1.73 -9.24 -26.29
N GLN A 140 1.81 -10.56 -26.23
CA GLN A 140 2.57 -11.31 -27.18
C GLN A 140 1.80 -11.14 -28.49
N PHE A 141 2.33 -10.31 -29.40
CA PHE A 141 1.83 -10.25 -30.76
C PHE A 141 1.75 -11.68 -31.28
N GLN A 142 0.54 -12.20 -31.45
CA GLN A 142 0.34 -13.50 -32.04
C GLN A 142 0.85 -13.39 -33.47
N LYS A 143 1.95 -14.08 -33.78
CA LYS A 143 2.45 -14.15 -35.15
C LYS A 143 1.41 -14.91 -35.96
N PHE A 144 0.78 -14.20 -36.89
CA PHE A 144 -0.08 -14.75 -37.93
C PHE A 144 0.74 -15.58 -38.91
#